data_AF-A0A9E3NXC0-F1
#
_entry.id   AF-A0A9E3NXC0-F1
#
_cell.length_a   1.000
_cell.length_b   1.000
_cell.length_c   1.000
_cell.angle_alpha   90.00
_cell.angle_beta   90.00
_cell.angle_gamma   90.00
#
_symmetry.space_group_name_H-M   'P 1'
#
loop_
_entity.id
_entity.type
_entity.pdbx_description
1 polymer ?
#
loop_
_entity_poly.entity_id
_entity_poly.type
_entity_poly.pdbx_seq_one_letter_code
_entity_poly.pdbx_strand_id
1 'polypeptide(L)'
;MKRTHVCPKCQSRKFLVQGEFQVPDQDSSNGVDPFPAFTFSVSTFDRSMIGAFETWTCAGCGFTEFYARDFQALDISQSHGKVRYFDAAAPPGPVYR
;
A
#
# COMPACT_ATOMS: atom_id res chain seq x y z
N MET A 1 5.33 11.14 -4.09
CA MET A 1 6.74 11.40 -3.70
C MET A 1 7.74 10.43 -4.33
N LYS A 2 7.48 9.12 -4.39
CA LYS A 2 8.42 8.11 -4.94
C LYS A 2 8.83 8.37 -6.40
N ARG A 3 7.90 8.79 -7.26
CA ARG A 3 8.19 9.11 -8.67
C ARG A 3 8.73 10.52 -8.88
N THR A 4 8.18 11.50 -8.15
CA THR A 4 8.44 12.92 -8.39
C THR A 4 9.60 13.48 -7.56
N HIS A 5 10.02 12.78 -6.50
CA HIS A 5 10.99 13.24 -5.50
C HIS A 5 10.67 14.63 -4.92
N VAL A 6 9.38 14.98 -4.87
CA VAL A 6 8.86 16.25 -4.31
C VAL A 6 7.62 15.95 -3.48
N CYS A 7 7.54 16.55 -2.29
CA CYS A 7 6.37 16.47 -1.42
C CYS A 7 5.20 17.28 -2.01
N PRO A 8 4.01 16.69 -2.21
CA PRO A 8 2.87 17.41 -2.78
C PRO A 8 2.26 18.45 -1.82
N LYS A 9 2.60 18.38 -0.52
CA LYS A 9 2.05 19.28 0.52
C LYS A 9 2.92 20.51 0.78
N CYS A 10 4.25 20.33 0.86
CA CYS A 10 5.17 21.42 1.25
C CYS A 10 6.33 21.65 0.26
N GLN A 11 6.36 20.94 -0.88
CA GLN A 11 7.41 21.03 -1.90
C GLN A 11 8.83 20.64 -1.43
N SER A 12 8.99 20.16 -0.20
CA SER A 12 10.27 19.62 0.30
C SER A 12 10.74 18.43 -0.54
N ARG A 13 12.07 18.25 -0.58
CA ARG A 13 12.77 17.16 -1.28
C ARG A 13 13.52 16.22 -0.33
N LYS A 14 13.31 16.36 0.98
CA LYS A 14 13.92 15.51 2.01
C LYS A 14 12.87 14.50 2.49
N PHE A 15 13.21 13.21 2.41
CA PHE A 15 12.33 12.11 2.76
C PHE A 15 13.03 11.11 3.65
N LEU A 16 12.29 10.55 4.60
CA LEU A 16 12.63 9.31 5.30
C LEU A 16 11.95 8.18 4.51
N VAL A 17 12.74 7.22 4.05
CA VAL A 17 12.24 6.08 3.27
C VAL A 17 12.49 4.82 4.08
N GLN A 18 11.43 4.06 4.33
CA GLN A 18 11.50 2.76 4.96
C GLN A 18 11.05 1.72 3.93
N GLY A 19 12.01 0.90 3.49
CA GLY A 19 11.85 -0.07 2.40
C GLY A 19 10.74 -1.10 2.67
N GLU A 20 10.68 -1.57 3.91
CA GLU A 20 9.63 -2.44 4.41
C GLU A 20 9.09 -1.82 5.70
N PHE A 21 7.81 -1.46 5.68
CA PHE A 21 7.12 -0.95 6.86
C PHE A 21 7.01 -2.10 7.86
N GLN A 22 7.46 -1.86 9.08
CA GLN A 22 7.59 -2.88 10.12
C GLN A 22 6.71 -2.53 11.33
N VAL A 23 6.18 -3.56 11.98
CA VAL A 23 5.47 -3.47 13.26
C VAL A 23 6.23 -4.24 14.33
N PRO A 24 6.11 -3.84 15.61
CA PRO A 24 6.64 -4.65 16.70
C PRO A 24 6.05 -6.05 16.68
N ASP A 25 6.91 -7.05 16.79
CA ASP A 25 6.50 -8.43 17.08
C ASP A 25 5.92 -8.47 18.50
N GLN A 26 4.72 -9.02 18.67
CA GLN A 26 4.05 -9.08 19.97
C GLN A 26 4.67 -10.09 20.93
N ASP A 27 5.34 -11.10 20.39
CA ASP A 27 5.95 -12.20 21.14
C ASP A 27 7.45 -12.00 21.38
N SER A 28 8.01 -10.88 20.90
CA SER A 28 9.42 -10.55 21.04
C SER A 28 9.63 -9.19 21.70
N SER A 29 10.63 -9.11 22.58
CA SER A 29 11.03 -7.86 23.23
C SER A 29 11.72 -6.85 22.31
N ASN A 30 12.22 -7.32 21.15
CA ASN A 30 13.00 -6.51 20.21
C ASN A 30 12.76 -6.90 18.74
N GLY A 31 11.84 -7.84 18.48
CA GLY A 31 11.49 -8.30 17.16
C GLY A 31 10.63 -7.28 16.42
N VAL A 32 10.75 -7.29 15.11
CA VAL A 32 9.89 -6.53 14.22
C VAL A 32 9.47 -7.43 13.07
N ASP A 33 8.19 -7.36 12.72
CA ASP A 33 7.62 -8.06 11.58
C ASP A 33 7.29 -7.07 10.46
N PRO A 34 7.39 -7.48 9.18
CA PRO A 34 6.83 -6.70 8.08
C PRO A 34 5.34 -6.45 8.33
N PHE A 35 4.87 -5.21 8.20
CA PHE A 35 3.45 -4.88 8.23
C PHE A 35 2.77 -5.53 7.03
N PRO A 36 2.00 -6.60 7.27
CA PRO A 36 1.60 -7.49 6.19
C PRO A 36 0.28 -7.01 5.57
N ALA A 37 0.20 -7.08 4.25
CA ALA A 37 -1.08 -7.11 3.58
C ALA A 37 -1.59 -8.55 3.54
N PHE A 38 -2.80 -8.78 4.02
CA PHE A 38 -3.40 -10.12 4.03
C PHE A 38 -4.68 -10.17 3.22
N THR A 39 -4.89 -11.31 2.56
CA THR A 39 -6.19 -11.72 2.07
C THR A 39 -6.71 -12.90 2.91
N PHE A 40 -8.03 -13.04 2.96
CA PHE A 40 -8.68 -14.20 3.56
C PHE A 40 -9.72 -14.75 2.58
N SER A 41 -9.57 -16.04 2.26
CA SER A 41 -10.52 -16.77 1.45
C SER A 41 -11.47 -17.54 2.36
N VAL A 42 -12.76 -17.18 2.34
CA VAL A 42 -13.79 -17.85 3.14
C VAL A 42 -14.04 -19.28 2.65
N SER A 43 -13.86 -19.55 1.35
CA SER A 43 -14.13 -20.87 0.75
C SER A 43 -13.06 -21.90 1.09
N THR A 44 -11.80 -21.47 1.24
CA THR A 44 -10.66 -22.36 1.55
C THR A 44 -10.16 -22.21 2.99
N PHE A 45 -10.74 -21.28 3.76
CA PHE A 45 -10.29 -20.89 5.10
C PHE A 45 -8.79 -20.55 5.17
N ASP A 46 -8.23 -20.07 4.06
CA ASP A 46 -6.82 -19.79 3.94
C ASP A 46 -6.53 -18.28 4.11
N ARG A 47 -5.44 -17.97 4.82
CA ARG A 47 -4.91 -16.63 5.02
C ARG A 47 -3.54 -16.56 4.39
N SER A 48 -3.46 -15.81 3.31
CA SER A 48 -2.22 -15.63 2.56
C SER A 48 -1.73 -14.19 2.67
N MET A 49 -0.42 -14.01 2.89
CA MET A 49 0.24 -12.72 2.78
C MET A 49 0.38 -12.37 1.31
N ILE A 50 -0.11 -11.20 0.91
CA ILE A 50 -0.17 -10.79 -0.50
C ILE A 50 0.91 -9.77 -0.87
N GLY A 51 1.67 -9.29 0.10
CA GLY A 51 2.79 -8.39 -0.12
C GLY A 51 3.11 -7.51 1.10
N ALA A 52 4.02 -6.57 0.90
CA ALA A 52 4.49 -5.63 1.91
C ALA A 52 4.27 -4.18 1.45
N PHE A 53 4.51 -3.23 2.35
CA PHE A 53 4.46 -1.81 2.03
C PHE A 53 5.83 -1.16 2.23
N GLU A 54 6.19 -0.30 1.29
CA GLU A 54 7.25 0.68 1.43
C GLU A 54 6.63 2.01 1.85
N THR A 55 7.28 2.75 2.74
CA THR A 55 6.78 4.06 3.19
C THR A 55 7.76 5.17 2.87
N TRP A 56 7.20 6.30 2.43
CA TRP A 56 7.93 7.53 2.22
C TRP A 56 7.31 8.61 3.08
N THR A 57 8.08 9.17 4.01
CA THR A 57 7.63 10.25 4.90
C THR A 57 8.42 11.52 4.61
N CYS A 58 7.72 12.62 4.32
CA CYS A 58 8.37 13.91 4.12
C CYS A 58 8.94 14.45 5.43
N ALA A 59 10.25 14.72 5.48
CA ALA A 59 10.91 15.25 6.67
C ALA A 59 10.53 16.71 7.00
N GLY A 60 9.91 17.43 6.04
CA GLY A 60 9.50 18.82 6.24
C GLY A 60 8.14 18.97 6.90
N CYS A 61 7.14 18.19 6.46
CA CYS A 61 5.76 18.35 6.92
C CYS A 61 5.10 17.05 7.42
N GLY A 62 5.84 15.94 7.48
CA GLY A 62 5.34 14.65 7.95
C GLY A 62 4.34 13.96 7.02
N PHE A 63 4.09 14.48 5.81
CA PHE A 63 3.20 13.81 4.86
C PHE A 63 3.78 12.45 4.43
N THR A 64 3.00 11.38 4.62
CA THR A 64 3.43 10.01 4.37
C THR A 64 2.61 9.36 3.27
N GLU A 65 3.29 8.65 2.37
CA GLU A 65 2.69 7.79 1.34
C GLU A 65 3.13 6.34 1.58
N PHE A 66 2.21 5.40 1.36
CA PHE A 66 2.46 3.97 1.37
C PHE A 66 2.42 3.43 -0.06
N TYR A 67 3.40 2.60 -0.40
CA TYR A 67 3.52 1.96 -1.71
C TYR A 67 3.51 0.46 -1.55
N ALA A 68 2.55 -0.21 -2.18
CA ALA A 68 2.51 -1.67 -2.23
C ALA A 68 3.76 -2.23 -2.95
N ARG A 69 4.29 -3.32 -2.40
CA ARG A 69 5.45 -4.05 -2.91
C ARG A 69 5.14 -5.54 -2.99
N ASP A 70 5.50 -6.13 -4.12
CA ASP A 70 5.40 -7.58 -4.35
C ASP A 70 3.94 -8.11 -4.34
N PHE A 71 2.98 -7.23 -4.67
CA PHE A 71 1.53 -7.52 -4.80
C PHE A 71 1.15 -8.30 -6.08
N GLN A 72 2.11 -8.96 -6.72
CA GLN A 72 1.92 -9.61 -8.03
C GLN A 72 0.98 -10.83 -7.96
N ALA A 73 0.77 -11.39 -6.76
CA ALA A 73 -0.10 -12.52 -6.52
C ALA A 73 -1.59 -12.16 -6.40
N LEU A 74 -1.95 -10.87 -6.43
CA LEU A 74 -3.35 -10.44 -6.38
C LEU A 74 -3.98 -10.49 -7.77
N ASP A 75 -4.77 -11.53 -7.99
CA ASP A 75 -5.64 -11.63 -9.15
C ASP A 75 -6.81 -10.63 -8.99
N ILE A 76 -6.71 -9.49 -9.68
CA ILE A 76 -7.74 -8.44 -9.68
C ILE A 76 -9.09 -8.92 -10.22
N SER A 77 -9.13 -10.06 -10.92
CA SER A 77 -10.38 -10.66 -11.42
C SER A 77 -11.14 -11.42 -10.33
N GLN A 78 -10.49 -11.72 -9.19
CA GLN A 78 -11.10 -12.42 -8.07
C GLN A 78 -11.38 -11.46 -6.92
N SER A 79 -12.60 -11.55 -6.37
CA SER A 79 -12.95 -10.84 -5.15
C SER A 79 -12.28 -11.52 -3.95
N HIS A 80 -11.21 -10.88 -3.46
CA HIS A 80 -10.42 -11.38 -2.34
C HIS A 80 -11.01 -10.87 -1.01
N GLY A 81 -12.10 -11.51 -0.57
CA GLY A 81 -12.72 -11.23 0.74
C GLY A 81 -13.15 -9.77 0.90
N LYS A 82 -12.46 -9.02 1.78
CA LYS A 82 -12.74 -7.59 2.06
C LYS A 82 -12.09 -6.62 1.07
N VAL A 83 -11.29 -7.10 0.13
CA VAL A 83 -10.63 -6.27 -0.89
C VAL A 83 -11.54 -6.19 -2.11
N ARG A 84 -11.88 -4.96 -2.53
CA ARG A 84 -12.67 -4.70 -3.73
C ARG A 84 -11.80 -4.00 -4.78
N TYR A 85 -11.74 -4.55 -5.97
CA TYR A 85 -11.20 -3.84 -7.14
C TYR A 85 -12.13 -2.67 -7.50
N PHE A 86 -11.56 -1.48 -7.67
CA PHE A 86 -12.28 -0.28 -8.09
C PHE A 86 -11.47 0.43 -9.16
N ASP A 87 -12.00 0.47 -10.38
CA ASP A 87 -11.42 1.24 -11.48
C ASP A 87 -11.93 2.69 -11.41
N ALA A 88 -11.01 3.62 -11.25
CA ALA A 88 -11.29 5.05 -11.19
C ALA A 88 -11.08 5.75 -12.54
N ALA A 89 -11.05 5.01 -13.65
CA ALA A 89 -11.07 5.58 -14.99
C ALA A 89 -12.18 6.63 -15.11
N ALA A 90 -11.83 7.80 -15.68
CA ALA A 90 -12.79 8.87 -15.87
C ALA A 90 -13.99 8.32 -16.67
N PRO A 91 -15.24 8.57 -16.23
CA PRO A 91 -16.39 8.17 -17.01
C PRO A 91 -16.27 8.78 -18.41
N PRO A 92 -16.71 8.07 -19.47
CA PRO A 92 -16.75 8.67 -20.80
C PRO A 92 -17.53 9.97 -20.69
N GLY A 93 -16.91 11.07 -21.11
CA GLY A 93 -17.51 12.40 -21.06
C GLY A 93 -18.86 12.42 -21.80
N PRO A 94 -19.72 13.40 -21.53
CA PRO A 94 -21.01 13.52 -22.22
C PRO A 94 -20.78 13.50 -23.74
N VAL A 95 -21.41 12.54 -24.41
CA VAL A 95 -21.48 12.53 -25.88
C VAL A 95 -22.48 13.63 -26.25
N TYR A 96 -21.97 14.85 -26.46
CA TYR A 96 -22.75 15.88 -27.13
C TYR A 96 -22.93 15.42 -28.59
N ARG A 97 -24.15 15.03 -28.95
CA ARG A 97 -24.58 14.83 -30.34
C ARG A 97 -25.33 16.05 -30.82
#